data_AF-A0A6A5V612-F1
#
_entry.id   AF-A0A6A5V612-F1
#
_cell.length_a   1.000
_cell.length_b   1.000
_cell.length_c   1.000
_cell.angle_alpha   90.00
_cell.angle_beta   90.00
_cell.angle_gamma   90.00
#
_symmetry.space_group_name_H-M   'P 1'
#
loop_
_entity.id
_entity.type
_entity.pdbx_description
1 polymer ?
#
loop_
_entity_poly.entity_id
_entity_poly.type
_entity_poly.pdbx_seq_one_letter_code
_entity_poly.pdbx_strand_id
1 'polypeptide(L)'
;MTVQNYQAQLDEHKEAAIEHRSDSCAKNLRSASITDAVAATLFLSIHQIVRENALAADHLFLAACVNRKDIPLDLLEAASPQAREDALKVLDRYALVTRRPAKSALNVHRLGRFQQWTQRTITQLLRVFPDQDHNKRSKWRRLLPHAKYALSHSPTDDDDDEERLELSWNVP
;
A
#
# COMPACT_ATOMS: atom_id res chain seq x y z
N MET A 1 0.67 -26.20 25.06
CA MET A 1 1.41 -25.63 23.92
C MET A 1 2.83 -25.35 24.36
N THR A 2 3.83 -25.88 23.66
CA THR A 2 5.24 -25.51 23.85
C THR A 2 5.57 -24.30 22.97
N VAL A 3 6.56 -23.50 23.36
CA VAL A 3 7.01 -22.30 22.61
C VAL A 3 7.35 -22.63 21.15
N GLN A 4 7.92 -23.82 20.91
CA GLN A 4 8.24 -24.32 19.57
C GLN A 4 6.99 -24.53 18.71
N ASN A 5 5.89 -24.99 19.28
CA ASN A 5 4.64 -25.21 18.55
C ASN A 5 3.98 -23.87 18.17
N TYR A 6 4.11 -22.86 19.03
CA TYR A 6 3.64 -21.50 18.75
C TYR A 6 4.49 -20.81 17.67
N GLN A 7 5.81 -21.00 17.69
CA GLN A 7 6.72 -20.49 16.66
C GLN A 7 6.44 -21.12 15.30
N ALA A 8 6.25 -22.44 15.26
CA ALA A 8 5.91 -23.15 14.02
C ALA A 8 4.60 -22.64 13.40
N GLN A 9 3.55 -22.44 14.21
CA GLN A 9 2.29 -21.85 13.74
C GLN A 9 2.48 -20.42 13.25
N LEU A 10 3.27 -19.60 13.96
CA LEU A 10 3.52 -18.22 13.55
C LEU A 10 4.26 -18.15 12.21
N ASP A 11 5.22 -19.05 11.99
CA ASP A 11 5.99 -19.10 10.76
C ASP A 11 5.15 -19.65 9.59
N GLU A 12 4.30 -20.65 9.82
CA GLU A 12 3.29 -21.13 8.86
C GLU A 12 2.34 -19.99 8.42
N HIS A 13 1.83 -19.20 9.37
CA HIS A 13 0.97 -18.06 9.07
C HIS A 13 1.71 -16.94 8.28
N LYS A 14 3.00 -16.71 8.56
CA LYS A 14 3.79 -15.74 7.79
C LYS A 14 4.00 -16.19 6.37
N GLU A 15 4.35 -17.46 6.15
CA GLU A 15 4.56 -18.02 4.82
C GLU A 15 3.26 -18.00 4.01
N ALA A 16 2.14 -18.42 4.59
CA ALA A 16 0.83 -18.32 3.94
C ALA A 16 0.49 -16.86 3.55
N ALA A 17 0.81 -15.88 4.41
CA ALA A 17 0.61 -14.46 4.10
C ALA A 17 1.56 -13.93 3.01
N ILE A 18 2.77 -14.48 2.90
CA ILE A 18 3.74 -14.19 1.83
C ILE A 18 3.27 -14.75 0.50
N GLU A 19 2.83 -16.01 0.48
CA GLU A 19 2.26 -16.68 -0.69
C GLU A 19 1.05 -15.92 -1.22
N HIS A 20 0.10 -15.58 -0.35
CA HIS A 20 -1.09 -14.81 -0.72
C HIS A 20 -0.75 -13.43 -1.33
N ARG A 21 0.24 -12.72 -0.76
CA ARG A 21 0.71 -11.42 -1.30
C ARG A 21 1.40 -11.60 -2.66
N SER A 22 2.21 -12.64 -2.82
CA SER A 22 2.94 -12.95 -4.04
C SER A 22 2.02 -13.36 -5.19
N ASP A 23 1.02 -14.20 -4.90
CA ASP A 23 -0.01 -14.62 -5.86
C ASP A 23 -0.83 -13.44 -6.37
N SER A 24 -1.17 -12.52 -5.47
CA SER A 24 -1.82 -11.28 -5.86
C SER A 24 -0.96 -10.44 -6.79
N CYS A 25 0.34 -10.32 -6.50
CA CYS A 25 1.29 -9.65 -7.37
C CYS A 25 1.31 -10.27 -8.78
N ALA A 26 1.39 -11.60 -8.85
CA ALA A 26 1.39 -12.32 -10.11
C ALA A 26 0.09 -12.06 -10.91
N LYS A 27 -1.08 -12.18 -10.26
CA LYS A 27 -2.39 -11.95 -10.90
C LYS A 27 -2.52 -10.54 -11.45
N ASN A 28 -2.10 -9.55 -10.68
CA ASN A 28 -2.22 -8.16 -11.07
C ASN A 28 -1.24 -7.77 -12.20
N LEU A 29 -0.01 -8.28 -12.19
CA LEU A 29 0.93 -8.07 -13.29
C LEU A 29 0.50 -8.81 -14.57
N ARG A 30 -0.19 -9.95 -14.46
CA ARG A 30 -0.77 -10.66 -15.62
C ARG A 30 -1.87 -9.89 -16.33
N SER A 31 -2.60 -9.02 -15.61
CA SER A 31 -3.60 -8.13 -16.23
C SER A 31 -2.98 -7.02 -17.11
N ALA A 32 -1.68 -6.75 -16.95
CA ALA A 32 -0.89 -5.93 -17.85
C ALA A 32 -0.20 -6.86 -18.86
N SER A 33 -0.72 -6.91 -20.09
CA SER A 33 -0.28 -7.79 -21.20
C SER A 33 1.22 -8.14 -21.17
N ILE A 34 1.53 -9.42 -20.94
CA ILE A 34 2.89 -9.93 -20.72
C ILE A 34 3.61 -10.14 -22.05
N THR A 35 4.64 -9.32 -22.31
CA THR A 35 5.88 -9.67 -23.05
C THR A 35 7.09 -8.83 -22.60
N ASP A 36 7.00 -8.13 -21.47
CA ASP A 36 8.01 -7.14 -21.09
C ASP A 36 8.94 -7.66 -19.98
N ALA A 37 10.25 -7.69 -20.25
CA ALA A 37 11.30 -8.01 -19.27
C ALA A 37 11.22 -7.10 -18.02
N VAL A 38 10.68 -5.89 -18.18
CA VAL A 38 10.39 -4.96 -17.08
C VAL A 38 9.35 -5.54 -16.12
N ALA A 39 8.28 -6.15 -16.63
CA ALA A 39 7.23 -6.75 -15.79
C ALA A 39 7.74 -7.96 -15.01
N ALA A 40 8.59 -8.79 -15.62
CA ALA A 40 9.23 -9.92 -14.95
C ALA A 40 10.20 -9.48 -13.85
N THR A 41 11.04 -8.48 -14.14
CA THR A 41 11.97 -7.91 -13.15
C THR A 41 11.23 -7.25 -11.99
N LEU A 42 10.12 -6.56 -12.30
CA LEU A 42 9.25 -5.97 -11.29
C LEU A 42 8.60 -7.03 -10.41
N PHE A 43 8.07 -8.11 -11.01
CA PHE A 43 7.50 -9.23 -10.26
C PHE A 43 8.52 -9.84 -9.30
N LEU A 44 9.73 -10.13 -9.77
CA LEU A 44 10.81 -10.69 -8.94
C LEU A 44 11.20 -9.73 -7.81
N SER A 45 11.30 -8.43 -8.09
CA SER A 45 11.61 -7.42 -7.07
C SER A 45 10.55 -7.37 -5.99
N ILE A 46 9.26 -7.36 -6.38
CA ILE A 46 8.14 -7.37 -5.42
C ILE A 46 8.15 -8.66 -4.61
N HIS A 47 8.34 -9.81 -5.25
CA HIS A 47 8.40 -11.11 -4.57
C HIS A 47 9.53 -11.13 -3.52
N GLN A 48 10.69 -10.59 -3.85
CA GLN A 48 11.81 -10.50 -2.91
C GLN A 48 11.48 -9.57 -1.73
N ILE A 49 10.86 -8.42 -1.97
CA ILE A 49 10.43 -7.49 -0.91
C ILE A 49 9.43 -8.16 0.04
N VAL A 50 8.45 -8.89 -0.48
CA VAL A 50 7.43 -9.60 0.32
C VAL A 50 8.10 -10.61 1.28
N ARG A 51 9.16 -11.29 0.84
CA ARG A 51 9.90 -12.26 1.66
C ARG A 51 10.84 -11.60 2.67
N GLU A 52 11.54 -10.54 2.27
CA GLU A 52 12.58 -9.91 3.08
C GLU A 52 12.02 -8.94 4.14
N ASN A 53 10.98 -8.20 3.80
CA ASN A 53 10.49 -7.12 4.64
C ASN A 53 8.99 -6.89 4.46
N ALA A 54 8.20 -7.48 5.37
CA ALA A 54 6.75 -7.38 5.37
C ALA A 54 6.25 -5.93 5.45
N LEU A 55 6.92 -5.05 6.21
CA LEU A 55 6.52 -3.64 6.33
C LEU A 55 6.74 -2.87 5.02
N ALA A 56 7.85 -3.12 4.34
CA ALA A 56 8.11 -2.55 3.01
C ALA A 56 7.08 -3.04 1.98
N ALA A 57 6.74 -4.32 2.01
CA ALA A 57 5.69 -4.88 1.16
C ALA A 57 4.33 -4.23 1.42
N ASP A 58 3.92 -4.09 2.68
CA ASP A 58 2.67 -3.45 3.06
C ASP A 58 2.64 -1.97 2.60
N HIS A 59 3.74 -1.24 2.77
CA HIS A 59 3.87 0.12 2.23
C HIS A 59 3.77 0.17 0.71
N LEU A 60 4.41 -0.76 0.00
CA LEU A 60 4.40 -0.82 -1.45
C LEU A 60 2.99 -1.06 -2.00
N PHE A 61 2.27 -2.03 -1.42
CA PHE A 61 0.92 -2.38 -1.88
C PHE A 61 -0.09 -1.28 -1.56
N LEU A 62 0.01 -0.66 -0.38
CA LEU A 62 -0.81 0.51 -0.05
C LEU A 62 -0.55 1.65 -1.06
N ALA A 63 0.73 1.93 -1.32
CA ALA A 63 1.12 3.03 -2.21
C ALA A 63 0.74 2.76 -3.68
N ALA A 64 0.55 1.50 -4.08
CA ALA A 64 0.01 1.11 -5.39
C ALA A 64 -1.50 1.37 -5.54
N CYS A 65 -2.23 1.44 -4.43
CA CYS A 65 -3.68 1.65 -4.38
C CYS A 65 -4.11 3.11 -4.25
N VAL A 66 -3.16 4.06 -4.31
CA VAL A 66 -3.43 5.51 -4.27
C VAL A 66 -2.80 6.22 -5.46
N ASN A 67 -3.04 7.54 -5.56
CA ASN A 67 -2.34 8.37 -6.54
C ASN A 67 -0.82 8.23 -6.36
N ARG A 68 -0.11 7.88 -7.45
CA ARG A 68 1.32 7.55 -7.44
C ARG A 68 2.25 8.71 -7.04
N LYS A 69 1.73 9.95 -7.00
CA LYS A 69 2.52 11.16 -6.75
C LYS A 69 2.13 11.80 -5.42
N ASP A 70 3.13 12.32 -4.71
CA ASP A 70 2.98 13.06 -3.45
C ASP A 70 2.30 12.27 -2.31
N ILE A 71 2.55 10.96 -2.23
CA ILE A 71 2.00 10.10 -1.18
C ILE A 71 2.57 10.52 0.17
N PRO A 72 1.75 11.00 1.12
CA PRO A 72 2.23 11.45 2.42
C PRO A 72 2.79 10.29 3.25
N LEU A 73 3.91 10.50 3.95
CA LEU A 73 4.48 9.47 4.83
C LEU A 73 3.53 9.07 5.97
N ASP A 74 2.64 9.97 6.40
CA ASP A 74 1.64 9.69 7.43
C ASP A 74 0.64 8.60 7.00
N LEU A 75 0.48 8.39 5.70
CA LEU A 75 -0.35 7.31 5.17
C LEU A 75 0.32 5.94 5.38
N LEU A 76 1.66 5.91 5.47
CA LEU A 76 2.45 4.69 5.66
C LEU A 76 2.56 4.35 7.16
N GLU A 77 1.66 3.49 7.63
CA GLU A 77 1.58 3.06 9.04
C GLU A 77 2.80 2.24 9.45
N ALA A 78 3.50 2.66 10.51
CA ALA A 78 4.62 1.92 11.07
C ALA A 78 4.65 2.05 12.59
N ALA A 79 5.21 1.05 13.28
CA ALA A 79 5.37 1.06 14.72
C ALA A 79 6.29 2.19 15.23
N SER A 80 7.19 2.69 14.38
CA SER A 80 8.04 3.84 14.69
C SER A 80 8.50 4.58 13.43
N PRO A 81 8.93 5.85 13.55
CA PRO A 81 9.53 6.59 12.43
C PRO A 81 10.74 5.87 11.84
N GLN A 82 11.54 5.21 12.68
CA GLN A 82 12.71 4.43 12.26
C GLN A 82 12.31 3.20 11.44
N ALA A 83 11.30 2.45 11.88
CA ALA A 83 10.79 1.28 11.15
C ALA A 83 10.26 1.68 9.76
N ARG A 84 9.55 2.81 9.67
CA ARG A 84 9.11 3.38 8.39
C ARG A 84 10.30 3.74 7.50
N GLU A 85 11.31 4.40 8.06
CA GLU A 85 12.51 4.79 7.33
C GLU A 85 13.25 3.57 6.76
N ASP A 86 13.38 2.50 7.55
CA ASP A 86 14.06 1.28 7.13
C ASP A 86 13.26 0.51 6.07
N ALA A 87 11.93 0.46 6.19
CA ALA A 87 11.07 -0.07 5.12
C ALA A 87 11.20 0.73 3.82
N LEU A 88 11.25 2.05 3.90
CA LEU A 88 11.42 2.92 2.72
C LEU A 88 12.80 2.75 2.07
N LYS A 89 13.87 2.52 2.84
CA LYS A 89 15.20 2.20 2.29
C LYS A 89 15.19 0.89 1.51
N VAL A 90 14.40 -0.11 1.94
CA VAL A 90 14.23 -1.34 1.17
C VAL A 90 13.56 -1.02 -0.17
N LEU A 91 12.48 -0.23 -0.18
CA LEU A 91 11.80 0.12 -1.43
C LEU A 91 12.68 0.96 -2.38
N ASP A 92 13.52 1.83 -1.82
CA ASP A 92 14.48 2.66 -2.57
C ASP A 92 15.57 1.80 -3.23
N ARG A 93 16.05 0.73 -2.55
CA ARG A 93 17.00 -0.24 -3.10
C ARG A 93 16.52 -0.90 -4.40
N TYR A 94 15.21 -1.15 -4.50
CA TYR A 94 14.59 -1.73 -5.70
C TYR A 94 14.11 -0.66 -6.70
N ALA A 95 14.41 0.63 -6.46
CA ALA A 95 13.99 1.75 -7.29
C ALA A 95 12.46 1.81 -7.54
N LEU A 96 11.66 1.31 -6.61
CA LEU A 96 10.19 1.28 -6.73
C LEU A 96 9.56 2.58 -6.25
N VAL A 97 10.28 3.34 -5.43
CA VAL A 97 9.84 4.61 -4.86
C VAL A 97 10.90 5.69 -5.05
N THR A 98 10.48 6.95 -5.05
CA THR A 98 11.37 8.11 -5.05
C THR A 98 10.94 9.07 -3.96
N ARG A 99 11.87 9.48 -3.09
CA ARG A 99 11.59 10.52 -2.10
C ARG A 99 11.52 11.91 -2.71
N ARG A 100 10.61 12.73 -2.21
CA ARG A 100 10.56 14.16 -2.56
C ARG A 100 11.56 14.98 -1.72
N PRO A 101 12.00 16.16 -2.21
CA PRO A 101 12.99 17.00 -1.53
C PRO A 101 12.62 17.39 -0.09
N ALA A 102 11.34 17.61 0.18
CA ALA A 102 10.83 17.93 1.52
C ALA A 102 10.74 16.73 2.47
N LYS A 103 11.12 15.51 2.01
CA LYS A 103 11.11 14.23 2.74
C LYS A 103 9.79 13.83 3.42
N SER A 104 8.70 14.56 3.21
CA SER A 104 7.37 14.30 3.78
C SER A 104 6.45 13.53 2.84
N ALA A 105 6.94 13.14 1.66
CA ALA A 105 6.20 12.36 0.68
C ALA A 105 7.10 11.52 -0.22
N LEU A 106 6.52 10.47 -0.79
CA LEU A 106 7.12 9.65 -1.83
C LEU A 106 6.29 9.69 -3.13
N ASN A 107 6.95 9.37 -4.23
CA ASN A 107 6.30 8.94 -5.46
C ASN A 107 6.57 7.44 -5.64
N VAL A 108 5.65 6.75 -6.30
CA VAL A 108 5.79 5.33 -6.62
C VAL A 108 5.86 5.18 -8.14
N HIS A 109 6.77 4.33 -8.62
CA HIS A 109 6.83 3.99 -10.04
C HIS A 109 5.58 3.19 -10.45
N ARG A 110 5.34 3.01 -11.76
CA ARG A 110 4.11 2.36 -12.22
C ARG A 110 4.07 0.90 -11.77
N LEU A 111 3.35 0.64 -10.68
CA LEU A 111 3.00 -0.70 -10.23
C LEU A 111 1.67 -1.11 -10.86
N GLY A 112 1.50 -2.43 -11.04
CA GLY A 112 0.21 -3.02 -11.33
C GLY A 112 -0.82 -2.68 -10.25
N ARG A 113 -2.10 -2.90 -10.54
CA ARG A 113 -3.18 -2.70 -9.55
C ARG A 113 -3.05 -3.74 -8.44
N PHE A 114 -3.63 -3.53 -7.27
CA PHE A 114 -3.68 -4.56 -6.22
C PHE A 114 -5.05 -4.51 -5.54
N GLN A 115 -6.09 -5.02 -6.21
CA GLN A 115 -7.48 -4.80 -5.77
C GLN A 115 -7.76 -5.26 -4.33
N GLN A 116 -7.15 -6.36 -3.89
CA GLN A 116 -7.30 -6.85 -2.51
C GLN A 116 -6.76 -5.89 -1.44
N TRP A 117 -5.89 -4.96 -1.83
CA TRP A 117 -5.32 -3.95 -0.94
C TRP A 117 -6.09 -2.64 -0.97
N THR A 118 -7.05 -2.48 -1.88
CA THR A 118 -7.84 -1.26 -1.99
C THR A 118 -8.63 -1.01 -0.72
N GLN A 119 -9.29 -2.01 -0.14
CA GLN A 119 -10.08 -1.82 1.09
C GLN A 119 -9.19 -1.40 2.26
N ARG A 120 -8.09 -2.12 2.51
CA ARG A 120 -7.12 -1.74 3.56
C ARG A 120 -6.55 -0.34 3.35
N THR A 121 -6.38 0.08 2.10
CA THR A 121 -5.93 1.45 1.77
C THR A 121 -7.00 2.49 2.09
N ILE A 122 -8.29 2.17 1.85
CA ILE A 122 -9.45 3.00 2.21
C ILE A 122 -9.55 3.13 3.73
N THR A 123 -9.48 2.02 4.48
CA THR A 123 -9.43 2.06 5.96
C THR A 123 -8.30 2.97 6.46
N GLN A 124 -7.11 2.85 5.88
CA GLN A 124 -5.97 3.66 6.30
C GLN A 124 -6.12 5.13 5.91
N LEU A 125 -6.71 5.41 4.75
CA LEU A 125 -7.03 6.77 4.32
C LEU A 125 -8.01 7.43 5.30
N LEU A 126 -9.07 6.75 5.75
CA LEU A 126 -10.00 7.26 6.77
C LEU A 126 -9.29 7.68 8.04
N ARG A 127 -8.40 6.83 8.57
CA ARG A 127 -7.66 7.10 9.81
C ARG A 127 -6.81 8.36 9.74
N VAL A 128 -6.25 8.66 8.56
CA VAL A 128 -5.38 9.83 8.39
C VAL A 128 -6.12 11.03 7.81
N PHE A 129 -7.32 10.84 7.27
CA PHE A 129 -8.12 11.89 6.66
C PHE A 129 -8.51 12.90 7.75
N PRO A 130 -8.27 14.19 7.52
CA PRO A 130 -8.66 15.18 8.49
C PRO A 130 -10.18 15.33 8.53
N ASP A 131 -10.70 15.59 9.73
CA ASP A 131 -12.05 16.13 9.94
C ASP A 131 -12.25 17.46 9.17
N GLN A 132 -13.49 17.95 9.11
CA GLN A 132 -13.85 19.16 8.38
C GLN A 132 -13.28 20.47 8.97
N ASP A 133 -12.32 20.39 9.91
CA ASP A 133 -11.65 21.56 10.46
C ASP A 133 -10.79 22.28 9.40
N HIS A 134 -11.06 23.57 9.22
CA HIS A 134 -10.36 24.45 8.30
C HIS A 134 -8.85 24.54 8.57
N ASN A 135 -8.39 24.25 9.78
CA ASN A 135 -6.96 24.19 10.12
C ASN A 135 -6.22 23.04 9.42
N LYS A 136 -6.94 22.01 8.94
CA LYS A 136 -6.35 20.82 8.31
C LYS A 136 -6.48 20.82 6.78
N ARG A 137 -6.90 21.95 6.19
CA ARG A 137 -7.12 22.12 4.74
C ARG A 137 -5.91 21.77 3.87
N SER A 138 -4.69 21.98 4.37
CA SER A 138 -3.45 21.60 3.67
C SER A 138 -3.25 20.09 3.62
N LYS A 139 -3.54 19.38 4.72
CA LYS A 139 -3.50 17.91 4.77
C LYS A 139 -4.60 17.31 3.89
N TRP A 140 -5.80 17.91 3.96
CA TRP A 140 -6.96 17.53 3.16
C TRP A 140 -6.66 17.60 1.65
N ARG A 141 -6.12 18.73 1.17
CA ARG A 141 -5.75 18.91 -0.25
C ARG A 141 -4.73 17.89 -0.74
N ARG A 142 -3.81 17.46 0.14
CA ARG A 142 -2.81 16.46 -0.20
C ARG A 142 -3.40 15.05 -0.24
N LEU A 143 -4.31 14.70 0.66
CA LEU A 143 -4.94 13.36 0.71
C LEU A 143 -6.06 13.15 -0.32
N LEU A 144 -6.74 14.21 -0.74
CA LEU A 144 -7.84 14.16 -1.69
C LEU A 144 -7.54 13.35 -2.98
N PRO A 145 -6.44 13.59 -3.72
CA PRO A 145 -6.16 12.82 -4.93
C PRO A 145 -5.92 11.33 -4.66
N HIS A 146 -5.47 10.96 -3.46
CA HIS A 146 -5.28 9.57 -3.06
C HIS A 146 -6.62 8.89 -2.75
N ALA A 147 -7.50 9.57 -2.03
CA ALA A 147 -8.85 9.08 -1.74
C ALA A 147 -9.68 8.88 -3.01
N LYS A 148 -9.71 9.88 -3.92
CA LYS A 148 -10.40 9.74 -5.22
C LYS A 148 -9.87 8.57 -6.04
N TYR A 149 -8.56 8.34 -6.02
CA TYR A 149 -7.96 7.20 -6.73
C TYR A 149 -8.38 5.86 -6.11
N ALA A 150 -8.32 5.73 -4.78
CA ALA A 150 -8.71 4.48 -4.11
C ALA A 150 -10.20 4.15 -4.33
N LEU A 151 -11.08 5.15 -4.19
CA LEU A 151 -12.53 5.00 -4.35
C LEU A 151 -12.96 4.64 -5.77
N SER A 152 -12.25 5.13 -6.79
CA SER A 152 -12.57 4.84 -8.20
C SER A 152 -12.12 3.45 -8.66
N HIS A 153 -11.31 2.74 -7.87
CA HIS A 153 -10.66 1.50 -8.30
C HIS A 153 -10.94 0.29 -7.40
N SER A 154 -11.77 0.49 -6.38
CA SER A 154 -12.38 -0.56 -5.56
C SER A 154 -13.45 -1.33 -6.32
N PRO A 155 -13.64 -2.62 -6.01
CA PRO A 155 -14.83 -3.34 -6.45
C PRO A 155 -16.10 -2.59 -6.03
N THR A 156 -17.07 -2.49 -6.93
CA THR A 156 -18.38 -1.85 -6.69
C THR A 156 -19.42 -2.83 -6.13
N ASP A 157 -19.05 -4.09 -5.92
CA ASP A 157 -20.01 -5.16 -5.68
C ASP A 157 -20.36 -5.34 -4.18
N ASP A 158 -19.68 -4.60 -3.28
CA ASP A 158 -20.03 -4.46 -1.86
C ASP A 158 -20.61 -3.06 -1.61
N ASP A 159 -21.91 -2.88 -1.88
CA ASP A 159 -22.67 -1.66 -1.55
C ASP A 159 -22.80 -1.44 -0.01
N ASP A 160 -22.38 -2.41 0.82
CA ASP A 160 -22.42 -2.37 2.29
C ASP A 160 -21.08 -1.95 2.95
N ASP A 161 -20.11 -1.49 2.16
CA ASP A 161 -18.82 -1.03 2.70
C ASP A 161 -18.94 0.38 3.33
N GLU A 162 -19.31 0.42 4.61
CA GLU A 162 -19.49 1.65 5.41
C GLU A 162 -18.25 2.58 5.36
N GLU A 163 -17.04 2.01 5.38
CA GLU A 163 -15.79 2.76 5.25
C GLU A 163 -15.64 3.49 3.90
N ARG A 164 -16.16 2.88 2.82
CA ARG A 164 -16.14 3.50 1.48
C ARG A 164 -17.12 4.66 1.41
N LEU A 165 -18.32 4.47 1.95
CA LEU A 165 -19.33 5.51 2.05
C LEU A 165 -18.81 6.68 2.88
N GLU A 166 -18.20 6.42 4.04
CA GLU A 166 -17.61 7.45 4.89
C GLU A 166 -16.51 8.24 4.18
N LEU A 167 -15.59 7.56 3.48
CA LEU A 167 -14.57 8.23 2.67
C LEU A 167 -15.17 9.05 1.53
N SER A 168 -16.25 8.57 0.90
CA SER A 168 -16.95 9.30 -0.15
C SER A 168 -17.60 10.58 0.39
N TRP A 169 -18.16 10.56 1.61
CA TRP A 169 -18.72 11.75 2.25
C TRP A 169 -17.65 12.78 2.62
N ASN A 170 -16.43 12.33 2.89
CA ASN A 170 -15.27 13.19 3.16
C ASN A 170 -14.65 13.79 1.89
N VAL A 171 -15.02 13.28 0.71
CA VAL A 171 -14.49 13.64 -0.61
C VAL A 171 -15.59 14.30 -1.47
N PRO A 172 -15.55 15.62 -1.71
CA PRO A 172 -16.51 16.34 -2.53
C PRO A 172 -16.31 16.11 -4.03
#